data_AF-A0A354F1C6-F1
#
_entry.id   AF-A0A354F1C6-F1
#
_cell.length_a   1.000
_cell.length_b   1.000
_cell.length_c   1.000
_cell.angle_alpha   90.00
_cell.angle_beta   90.00
_cell.angle_gamma   90.00
#
_symmetry.space_group_name_H-M   'P 1'
#
loop_
_entity.id
_entity.type
_entity.pdbx_description
1 polymer ?
#
loop_
_entity_poly.entity_id
_entity_poly.type
_entity_poly.pdbx_seq_one_letter_code
_entity_poly.pdbx_strand_id
1 'polypeptide(L)'
;ILYNGDIRSMPPKLLSDNKKHILIRPMCYVQEADIITYANAQAFPIIPCTLCGSQDNLARKRIGRLIHQLAEENPKIPSNILHALQAIKPSQLMDQDLWNFRQLESHLINGNAVSDEIIFPDEEYLTDV
;
A
#
# COMPACT_ATOMS: atom_id res chain seq x y z
N ILE A 1 4.38 4.39 -2.38
CA ILE A 1 5.24 3.36 -3.01
C ILE A 1 6.03 3.94 -4.18
N LEU A 2 5.43 4.20 -5.34
CA LEU A 2 6.19 4.56 -6.56
C LEU A 2 6.48 6.07 -6.77
N TYR A 3 5.75 6.95 -6.09
CA TYR A 3 5.91 8.41 -6.23
C TYR A 3 5.99 9.11 -4.88
N ASN A 4 5.02 8.85 -4.00
CA ASN A 4 4.94 9.51 -2.68
C ASN A 4 5.77 8.84 -1.58
N GLY A 5 6.45 7.71 -1.87
CA GLY A 5 7.30 7.02 -0.89
C GLY A 5 6.58 6.33 0.28
N ASP A 6 5.25 6.36 0.35
CA ASP A 6 4.47 5.86 1.48
C ASP A 6 3.51 4.71 1.12
N ILE A 7 3.12 3.89 2.10
CA ILE A 7 2.06 2.89 1.97
C ILE A 7 0.88 3.33 2.82
N ARG A 8 -0.15 3.86 2.17
CA ARG A 8 -1.42 4.19 2.81
C ARG A 8 -2.57 3.72 1.93
N SER A 9 -3.59 3.19 2.57
CA SER A 9 -4.87 2.85 1.93
C SER A 9 -6.00 3.36 2.82
N MET A 10 -7.14 3.68 2.21
CA MET A 10 -8.37 3.93 2.95
C MET A 10 -9.01 2.58 3.29
N PRO A 11 -8.98 2.08 4.53
CA PRO A 11 -9.61 0.81 4.90
C PRO A 11 -11.13 0.83 4.64
N PRO A 12 -11.81 -0.34 4.68
CA PRO A 12 -13.26 -0.44 4.48
C PRO A 12 -14.08 0.46 5.41
N LYS A 13 -13.56 0.71 6.61
CA LYS A 13 -14.10 1.66 7.59
C LYS A 13 -12.97 2.57 8.05
N LEU A 14 -13.07 3.85 7.74
CA LEU A 14 -12.04 4.86 8.06
C LEU A 14 -12.67 6.01 8.86
N LEU A 15 -12.04 6.40 9.96
CA LEU A 15 -12.39 7.63 10.66
C LEU A 15 -11.76 8.81 9.90
N SER A 16 -12.57 9.82 9.57
CA SER A 16 -12.07 11.05 8.94
C SER A 16 -11.04 11.75 9.84
N ASP A 17 -10.08 12.46 9.24
CA ASP A 17 -9.01 13.17 9.96
C ASP A 17 -9.55 14.17 10.99
N ASN A 18 -10.69 14.83 10.69
CA ASN A 18 -11.36 15.75 11.61
C ASN A 18 -12.23 15.03 12.68
N LYS A 19 -12.27 13.70 12.65
CA LYS A 19 -13.03 12.80 13.54
C LYS A 19 -14.55 13.01 13.55
N LYS A 20 -15.11 13.75 12.58
CA LYS A 20 -16.56 14.03 12.50
C LYS A 20 -17.34 12.96 11.74
N HIS A 21 -16.67 12.19 10.90
CA HIS A 21 -17.32 11.22 10.00
C HIS A 21 -16.59 9.89 10.00
N ILE A 22 -17.36 8.82 9.87
CA ILE A 22 -16.85 7.48 9.55
C ILE A 22 -17.18 7.22 8.08
N LEU A 23 -16.14 7.04 7.28
CA LEU A 23 -16.25 6.67 5.88
C LEU A 23 -16.39 5.15 5.79
N ILE A 24 -17.38 4.70 5.02
CA ILE A 24 -17.57 3.29 4.68
C ILE A 24 -17.33 3.06 3.20
N ARG A 25 -16.60 2.00 2.85
CA ARG A 25 -16.31 1.59 1.47
C ARG A 25 -16.97 0.24 1.17
N PRO A 26 -18.28 0.19 0.91
CA PRO A 26 -19.00 -1.07 0.73
C PRO A 26 -18.49 -1.89 -0.47
N MET A 27 -17.95 -1.21 -1.50
CA MET A 27 -17.46 -1.84 -2.72
C MET A 27 -15.96 -2.14 -2.71
N CYS A 28 -15.28 -2.08 -1.55
CA CYS A 28 -13.81 -2.19 -1.50
C CYS A 28 -13.23 -3.53 -1.98
N TYR A 29 -14.04 -4.60 -2.02
CA TYR A 29 -13.64 -5.93 -2.48
C TYR A 29 -14.15 -6.27 -3.89
N VAL A 30 -14.89 -5.37 -4.53
CA VAL A 30 -15.48 -5.61 -5.86
C VAL A 30 -14.53 -5.10 -6.94
N GLN A 31 -14.33 -5.89 -8.00
CA GLN A 31 -13.47 -5.48 -9.11
C GLN A 31 -14.12 -4.36 -9.92
N GLU A 32 -13.29 -3.48 -10.45
CA GLU A 32 -13.76 -2.36 -11.28
C GLU A 32 -14.51 -2.86 -12.53
N ALA A 33 -14.04 -3.95 -13.15
CA ALA A 33 -14.70 -4.57 -14.30
C ALA A 33 -16.14 -5.03 -13.99
N ASP A 34 -16.36 -5.57 -12.79
CA ASP A 34 -17.69 -6.01 -12.35
C ASP A 34 -18.62 -4.82 -12.13
N ILE A 35 -18.10 -3.74 -11.53
CA ILE A 35 -18.86 -2.50 -11.32
C ILE A 35 -19.28 -1.90 -12.67
N ILE A 36 -18.38 -1.87 -13.65
CA ILE A 36 -18.67 -1.37 -15.01
C ILE A 36 -19.75 -2.23 -15.67
N THR A 37 -19.61 -3.55 -15.58
CA THR A 37 -20.58 -4.50 -16.17
C THR A 37 -21.95 -4.32 -15.55
N TYR A 38 -22.03 -4.22 -14.22
CA TYR A 38 -23.28 -4.00 -13.51
C TYR A 38 -23.89 -2.63 -13.85
N ALA A 39 -23.09 -1.57 -13.90
CA ALA A 39 -23.57 -0.23 -14.21
C ALA A 39 -24.16 -0.12 -15.63
N ASN A 40 -23.54 -0.80 -16.60
CA ASN A 40 -24.06 -0.89 -17.96
C ASN A 40 -25.38 -1.67 -18.02
N ALA A 41 -25.47 -2.81 -17.33
CA ALA A 41 -26.68 -3.61 -17.29
C ALA A 41 -27.86 -2.88 -16.62
N GLN A 42 -27.59 -2.06 -15.61
CA GLN A 42 -28.59 -1.23 -14.91
C GLN A 42 -28.83 0.13 -15.59
N ALA A 43 -28.12 0.43 -16.68
CA ALA A 43 -28.20 1.69 -17.41
C ALA A 43 -28.06 2.95 -16.52
N PHE A 44 -27.13 2.92 -15.54
CA PHE A 44 -26.89 4.09 -14.70
C PHE A 44 -26.31 5.27 -15.52
N PRO A 45 -26.73 6.51 -15.27
CA PRO A 45 -26.14 7.68 -15.92
C PRO A 45 -24.69 7.87 -15.45
N ILE A 46 -23.74 7.67 -16.36
CA ILE A 46 -22.31 7.87 -16.07
C ILE A 46 -21.93 9.32 -16.31
N ILE A 47 -21.49 10.00 -15.26
CA ILE A 47 -21.01 11.38 -15.34
C ILE A 47 -19.55 11.36 -15.83
N PRO A 48 -19.21 12.06 -16.94
CA PRO A 48 -17.86 12.03 -17.47
C PRO A 48 -16.88 12.72 -16.52
N CYS A 49 -15.71 12.09 -16.33
CA CYS A 49 -14.59 12.60 -15.52
C CYS A 49 -13.84 13.78 -16.21
N THR A 50 -14.56 14.61 -16.96
CA THR A 50 -14.07 15.84 -17.61
C THR A 50 -14.55 17.10 -16.89
N LEU A 51 -15.47 16.96 -15.93
CA LEU A 51 -16.10 18.07 -15.20
C LEU A 51 -15.22 18.65 -14.08
N CYS A 52 -14.25 17.88 -13.60
CA CYS A 52 -13.25 18.36 -12.67
C CYS A 52 -12.01 18.76 -13.47
N GLY A 53 -11.60 20.04 -13.43
CA GLY A 53 -10.39 20.56 -14.07
C GLY A 53 -9.07 19.89 -13.66
N SER A 54 -9.12 18.84 -12.84
CA SER A 54 -7.99 18.01 -12.43
C SER A 54 -7.56 17.05 -13.56
N GLN A 55 -6.97 17.57 -14.62
CA GLN A 55 -6.11 16.77 -15.49
C GLN A 55 -4.78 16.36 -14.80
N ASP A 56 -4.51 16.88 -13.59
CA ASP A 56 -3.23 16.74 -12.88
C ASP A 56 -2.89 15.35 -12.35
N ASN A 57 -3.83 14.40 -12.32
CA ASN A 57 -3.54 13.06 -11.79
C ASN A 57 -2.99 12.09 -12.85
N LEU A 58 -2.06 12.57 -13.69
CA LEU A 58 -1.36 11.78 -14.70
C LEU A 58 -0.68 10.56 -14.07
N ALA A 59 -0.14 10.71 -12.85
CA ALA A 59 0.44 9.62 -12.08
C ALA A 59 -0.60 8.54 -11.74
N ARG A 60 -1.79 8.91 -11.25
CA ARG A 60 -2.88 7.94 -10.96
C ARG A 60 -3.31 7.19 -12.22
N LYS A 61 -3.52 7.90 -13.34
CA LYS A 61 -3.86 7.27 -14.62
C LYS A 61 -2.74 6.34 -15.11
N ARG A 62 -1.47 6.72 -14.91
CA ARG A 62 -0.31 5.89 -15.28
C ARG A 62 -0.23 4.62 -14.45
N ILE A 63 -0.41 4.71 -13.13
CA ILE A 63 -0.42 3.53 -12.25
C ILE A 63 -1.62 2.62 -12.55
N GLY A 64 -2.79 3.19 -12.80
CA GLY A 64 -3.97 2.41 -13.21
C GLY A 64 -3.69 1.59 -14.47
N ARG A 65 -3.09 2.21 -15.50
CA ARG A 65 -2.68 1.49 -16.72
C ARG A 65 -1.64 0.41 -16.44
N LEU A 66 -0.65 0.68 -15.60
CA LEU A 66 0.38 -0.30 -15.24
C LEU A 66 -0.23 -1.54 -14.55
N ILE A 67 -1.13 -1.32 -13.59
CA ILE A 67 -1.81 -2.43 -12.90
C ILE A 67 -2.68 -3.23 -13.89
N HIS A 68 -3.37 -2.56 -14.82
CA HIS A 68 -4.16 -3.23 -15.84
C HIS A 68 -3.29 -4.09 -16.76
N GLN A 69 -2.15 -3.57 -17.22
CA GLN A 69 -1.21 -4.32 -18.05
C GLN A 69 -0.70 -5.58 -17.34
N LEU A 70 -0.35 -5.46 -16.05
CA LEU A 70 0.04 -6.62 -15.25
C LEU A 70 -1.13 -7.62 -15.10
N ALA A 71 -2.36 -7.12 -14.99
CA ALA A 71 -3.55 -7.96 -14.88
C ALA A 71 -3.86 -8.76 -16.16
N GLU A 72 -3.36 -8.34 -17.33
CA GLU A 72 -3.46 -9.12 -18.58
C GLU A 72 -2.66 -10.43 -18.48
N GLU A 73 -1.52 -10.41 -17.79
CA GLU A 73 -0.71 -11.61 -17.53
C GLU A 73 -1.27 -12.43 -16.35
N ASN A 74 -1.71 -11.75 -15.28
CA ASN A 74 -2.27 -12.39 -14.10
C ASN A 74 -3.49 -11.61 -13.55
N PRO A 75 -4.72 -12.09 -13.83
CA PRO A 75 -5.95 -11.41 -13.40
C PRO A 75 -6.09 -11.20 -11.89
N LYS A 76 -5.31 -11.92 -11.06
CA LYS A 76 -5.37 -11.81 -9.59
C LYS A 76 -4.56 -10.64 -9.04
N ILE A 77 -3.75 -9.95 -9.84
CA ILE A 77 -2.84 -8.90 -9.35
C ILE A 77 -3.56 -7.80 -8.56
N PRO A 78 -4.68 -7.21 -9.02
CA PRO A 78 -5.41 -6.20 -8.24
C PRO A 78 -5.84 -6.72 -6.85
N SER A 79 -6.38 -7.94 -6.80
CA SER A 79 -6.80 -8.60 -5.55
C SER A 79 -5.61 -8.90 -4.63
N ASN A 80 -4.50 -9.36 -5.20
CA ASN A 80 -3.29 -9.67 -4.45
C ASN A 80 -2.69 -8.40 -3.84
N ILE A 81 -2.69 -7.28 -4.56
CA ILE A 81 -2.26 -5.98 -4.02
C ILE A 81 -3.16 -5.57 -2.85
N LEU A 82 -4.48 -5.69 -3.00
CA LEU A 82 -5.42 -5.39 -1.92
C LEU A 82 -5.20 -6.29 -0.70
N HIS A 83 -4.96 -7.59 -0.92
CA HIS A 83 -4.67 -8.54 0.15
C HIS A 83 -3.34 -8.24 0.83
N ALA A 84 -2.29 -7.87 0.09
CA ALA A 84 -0.98 -7.51 0.62
C ALA A 84 -1.07 -6.31 1.58
N LEU A 85 -1.98 -5.36 1.34
CA LEU A 85 -2.23 -4.24 2.25
C LEU A 85 -2.86 -4.67 3.59
N GLN A 86 -3.46 -5.86 3.67
CA GLN A 86 -4.07 -6.40 4.89
C GLN A 86 -3.13 -7.40 5.60
N ALA A 87 -2.32 -8.13 4.83
CA ALA A 87 -1.44 -9.18 5.32
C ALA A 87 -0.02 -8.66 5.62
N ILE A 88 0.08 -7.59 6.42
CA ILE A 88 1.36 -6.98 6.77
C ILE A 88 2.08 -7.83 7.83
N LYS A 89 3.37 -8.10 7.60
CA LYS A 89 4.27 -8.74 8.57
C LYS A 89 5.29 -7.70 9.04
N PRO A 90 5.14 -7.11 10.25
CA PRO A 90 6.03 -6.05 10.73
C PRO A 90 7.51 -6.44 10.68
N SER A 91 7.85 -7.69 11.01
CA SER A 91 9.23 -8.19 10.96
C SER A 91 9.84 -8.32 9.56
N GLN A 92 9.03 -8.17 8.52
CA GLN A 92 9.46 -8.19 7.11
C GLN A 92 9.39 -6.78 6.49
N LEU A 93 9.08 -5.76 7.29
CA LEU A 93 9.11 -4.36 6.89
C LEU A 93 10.30 -3.64 7.54
N MET A 94 10.63 -2.47 7.00
CA MET A 94 11.74 -1.63 7.45
C MET A 94 11.31 -0.53 8.43
N ASP A 95 10.13 -0.64 9.02
CA ASP A 95 9.58 0.33 9.96
C ASP A 95 10.12 0.05 11.37
N GLN A 96 11.03 0.90 11.85
CA GLN A 96 11.69 0.73 13.15
C GLN A 96 10.74 0.95 14.34
N ASP A 97 9.70 1.77 14.17
CA ASP A 97 8.71 2.03 15.22
C ASP A 97 7.79 0.83 15.41
N LEU A 98 7.47 0.13 14.31
CA LEU A 98 6.67 -1.10 14.33
C LEU A 98 7.47 -2.36 14.66
N TRP A 99 8.75 -2.42 14.25
CA TRP A 99 9.63 -3.56 14.51
C TRP A 99 11.11 -3.14 14.60
N ASN A 100 11.67 -3.21 15.82
CA ASN A 100 13.08 -2.91 16.04
C ASN A 100 13.99 -4.08 15.65
N PHE A 101 14.33 -4.15 14.35
CA PHE A 101 15.23 -5.19 13.83
C PHE A 101 16.71 -4.96 14.16
N ARG A 102 17.10 -3.84 14.77
CA ARG A 102 18.50 -3.55 15.16
C ARG A 102 18.95 -4.28 16.43
N GLN A 103 18.00 -4.86 17.18
CA GLN A 103 18.26 -5.55 18.44
C GLN A 103 17.89 -7.05 18.35
N LEU A 104 17.87 -7.62 17.15
CA LEU A 104 17.46 -9.02 16.94
C LEU A 104 18.44 -10.02 17.57
N GLU A 105 19.72 -9.64 17.66
CA GLU A 105 20.80 -10.42 18.24
C GLU A 105 20.49 -10.79 19.70
N SER A 106 19.85 -9.90 20.45
CA SER A 106 19.41 -10.15 21.83
C SER A 106 18.29 -11.19 21.95
N HIS A 107 17.56 -11.44 20.87
CA HIS A 107 16.47 -12.41 20.80
C HIS A 107 16.94 -13.78 20.29
N LEU A 108 18.21 -13.91 19.89
CA LEU A 108 18.78 -15.19 19.50
C LEU A 108 18.80 -16.12 20.71
N ILE A 109 18.14 -17.26 20.60
CA ILE A 109 18.27 -18.36 21.56
C ILE A 109 19.60 -19.06 21.25
N ASN A 110 20.71 -18.42 21.60
CA ASN A 110 22.02 -19.02 21.49
C ASN A 110 22.24 -19.91 22.70
N GLY A 111 22.34 -21.22 22.47
CA GLY A 111 22.76 -22.20 23.48
C GLY A 111 24.21 -22.03 23.96
N ASN A 112 24.93 -20.99 23.53
CA ASN A 112 26.19 -20.54 24.12
C ASN A 112 26.38 -19.05 23.82
N ALA A 113 26.62 -18.27 24.87
CA ALA A 113 26.97 -16.86 24.79
C ALA A 113 28.24 -16.67 23.95
N VAL A 114 28.13 -15.93 22.85
CA VAL A 114 29.29 -15.38 22.13
C VAL A 114 29.14 -13.87 22.13
N SER A 115 30.23 -13.25 22.57
CA SER A 115 30.47 -11.86 22.90
C SER A 115 30.11 -10.86 21.79
N ASP A 116 29.64 -9.70 22.24
CA ASP A 116 29.37 -8.49 21.46
C ASP A 116 30.52 -8.15 20.48
N GLU A 117 30.38 -8.56 19.22
CA GLU A 117 31.02 -7.88 18.10
C GLU A 117 29.91 -7.14 17.34
N ILE A 118 30.03 -5.82 17.32
CA ILE A 118 29.13 -4.88 16.67
C ILE A 118 29.25 -5.09 15.16
N ILE A 119 28.23 -5.69 14.53
CA ILE A 119 28.24 -6.03 13.09
C ILE A 119 27.78 -4.85 12.20
N PHE A 120 27.24 -3.77 12.76
CA PHE A 120 26.81 -2.59 12.00
C PHE A 120 27.40 -1.31 12.60
N PRO A 121 28.45 -0.72 11.99
CA PRO A 121 28.91 0.62 12.35
C PRO A 121 27.86 1.65 11.90
N ASP A 122 27.41 2.50 12.82
CA ASP A 122 26.39 3.54 12.59
C ASP A 122 26.91 4.81 11.88
N GLU A 123 28.09 4.79 11.25
CA GLU A 123 28.69 5.98 10.62
C GLU A 123 29.00 5.76 9.14
N GLU A 124 27.99 5.93 8.26
CA GLU A 124 28.21 6.46 6.90
C GLU A 124 26.89 6.82 6.18
N TYR A 125 26.18 7.85 6.64
CA TYR A 125 25.24 8.62 5.78
C TYR A 125 25.21 10.10 6.16
N LEU A 126 26.39 10.70 6.36
CA LEU A 126 26.55 12.15 6.31
C LEU A 126 27.92 12.47 5.71
N THR A 127 28.04 12.33 4.39
CA THR A 127 28.88 13.14 3.48
C THR A 127 28.68 12.64 2.05
N ASP A 128 27.97 13.44 1.24
CA ASP A 128 28.43 13.95 -0.07
C ASP A 128 27.29 14.12 -1.10
N VAL A 129 27.00 15.42 -1.34
CA VAL A 129 26.39 16.09 -2.50
C VAL A 129 24.87 16.00 -2.70
#